data_AF-A0A7D5N5Y1-F1
#
_entry.id   AF-A0A7D5N5Y1-F1
#
_cell.length_a   1.000
_cell.length_b   1.000
_cell.length_c   1.000
_cell.angle_alpha   90.00
_cell.angle_beta   90.00
_cell.angle_gamma   90.00
#
_symmetry.space_group_name_H-M   'P 1'
#
loop_
_entity.id
_entity.type
_entity.pdbx_description
1 polymer ?
#
loop_
_entity_poly.entity_id
_entity_poly.type
_entity_poly.pdbx_seq_one_letter_code
_entity_poly.pdbx_strand_id
1 'polypeptide(L)'
;MHLLDRYFRQFLGIWGQIFNVGELNDLWRYEPDSNIWTWMKGPQIVTNSAGSYGTLGVPAASNNPPAHALTSHAWTDKDNNLWMVHKRGDVWKYSIATNEWTWMNGYAIWNQPAVFGMQGVASR
;
A
#
# COMPACT_ATOMS: atom_id res chain seq x y z
N MET A 1 14.33 -4.98 -33.56
CA MET A 1 15.25 -5.76 -32.71
C MET A 1 14.87 -5.45 -31.26
N HIS A 2 13.76 -6.04 -30.81
CA HIS A 2 13.68 -7.33 -30.12
C HIS A 2 13.79 -7.16 -28.60
N LEU A 3 12.67 -7.53 -27.95
CA LEU A 3 12.56 -8.11 -26.61
C LEU A 3 12.72 -7.12 -25.46
N LEU A 4 11.60 -6.80 -24.80
CA LEU A 4 11.29 -7.39 -23.50
C LEU A 4 9.78 -7.36 -23.26
N ASP A 5 9.30 -8.51 -22.80
CA ASP A 5 7.94 -8.98 -22.56
C ASP A 5 6.97 -7.96 -21.95
N ARG A 6 5.72 -7.87 -22.42
CA ARG A 6 4.56 -8.66 -21.93
C ARG A 6 4.55 -8.85 -20.41
N TYR A 7 3.41 -8.55 -19.80
CA TYR A 7 3.07 -8.55 -18.36
C TYR A 7 3.48 -7.28 -17.62
N PHE A 8 2.51 -6.39 -17.40
CA PHE A 8 2.27 -5.61 -16.18
C PHE A 8 1.15 -4.60 -16.49
N ARG A 9 -0.09 -5.09 -16.62
CA ARG A 9 -1.27 -4.21 -16.70
C ARG A 9 -2.12 -4.42 -15.47
N GLN A 10 -1.91 -3.52 -14.52
CA GLN A 10 -2.83 -3.00 -13.50
C GLN A 10 -1.96 -2.03 -12.67
N PHE A 11 -1.82 -0.79 -13.13
CA PHE A 11 -1.12 0.23 -12.35
C PHE A 11 -2.10 0.79 -11.31
N LEU A 12 -1.95 0.35 -10.07
CA LEU A 12 -2.41 1.10 -8.90
C LEU A 12 -1.33 2.14 -8.59
N GLY A 13 -1.62 3.40 -8.89
CA GLY A 13 -0.70 4.53 -8.67
C GLY A 13 -1.14 5.34 -7.46
N ILE A 14 -0.24 5.53 -6.50
CA ILE A 14 -0.37 6.50 -5.40
C ILE A 14 0.44 7.73 -5.84
N TRP A 15 -0.20 8.89 -6.02
CA TRP A 15 0.49 10.11 -6.47
C TRP A 15 1.00 10.91 -5.26
N GLY A 16 2.28 11.25 -5.22
CA GLY A 16 2.82 12.08 -4.15
C GLY A 16 4.03 12.92 -4.56
N GLN A 17 3.81 14.15 -5.05
CA GLN A 17 4.73 15.29 -4.86
C GLN A 17 4.16 16.60 -5.46
N ILE A 18 3.92 17.62 -4.62
CA ILE A 18 4.03 19.04 -5.00
C ILE A 18 4.68 19.78 -3.82
N PHE A 19 5.71 20.58 -4.10
CA PHE A 19 6.54 21.34 -3.16
C PHE A 19 5.67 22.08 -2.11
N ASN A 20 5.87 21.77 -0.81
CA ASN A 20 5.17 22.28 0.39
C ASN A 20 3.81 21.67 0.81
N VAL A 21 3.39 20.53 0.26
CA VAL A 21 2.18 19.82 0.74
C VAL A 21 2.60 18.41 1.15
N GLY A 22 2.34 18.01 2.40
CA GLY A 22 2.82 16.75 2.95
C GLY A 22 2.29 15.50 2.24
N GLU A 23 2.74 14.33 2.66
CA GLU A 23 2.45 13.05 2.01
C GLU A 23 0.96 12.68 2.16
N LEU A 24 0.36 12.08 1.13
CA LEU A 24 -1.02 11.58 1.19
C LEU A 24 -1.04 10.05 1.33
N ASN A 25 -2.20 9.52 1.73
CA ASN A 25 -2.50 8.09 1.82
C ASN A 25 -3.87 7.78 1.22
N ASP A 26 -4.26 8.50 0.17
CA ASP A 26 -5.41 8.17 -0.66
C ASP A 26 -5.07 7.08 -1.69
N LEU A 27 -6.01 6.17 -1.88
CA LEU A 27 -5.91 5.07 -2.82
C LEU A 27 -6.89 5.31 -3.98
N TRP A 28 -6.35 5.31 -5.19
CA TRP A 28 -7.11 5.46 -6.42
C TRP A 28 -6.95 4.24 -7.31
N ARG A 29 -8.03 3.85 -7.99
CA ARG A 29 -8.03 2.82 -9.03
C ARG A 29 -8.23 3.47 -10.39
N TYR A 30 -7.37 3.11 -11.34
CA TYR A 30 -7.49 3.53 -12.72
C TYR A 30 -8.00 2.36 -13.58
N GLU A 31 -9.09 2.60 -14.30
CA GLU A 31 -9.69 1.67 -15.26
C GLU A 31 -9.26 2.10 -16.68
N PRO A 32 -8.31 1.39 -17.34
CA PRO A 32 -7.77 1.82 -18.63
C PRO A 32 -8.77 1.71 -19.77
N ASP A 33 -9.70 0.77 -19.70
CA ASP A 33 -10.70 0.54 -20.75
C ASP A 33 -11.70 1.69 -20.85
N SER A 34 -12.00 2.33 -19.72
CA SER A 34 -12.89 3.48 -19.64
C SER A 34 -12.17 4.82 -19.43
N ASN A 35 -10.86 4.80 -19.19
CA ASN A 35 -10.06 5.96 -18.81
C ASN A 35 -10.64 6.73 -17.59
N ILE A 36 -11.04 5.99 -16.55
CA ILE A 36 -11.69 6.54 -15.34
C ILE A 36 -10.81 6.31 -14.11
N TRP A 37 -10.67 7.36 -13.31
CA TRP A 37 -10.10 7.28 -11.96
C TRP A 37 -11.22 7.21 -10.93
N THR A 38 -11.15 6.20 -10.06
CA THR A 38 -12.08 6.02 -8.94
C THR A 38 -11.32 6.16 -7.63
N TRP A 39 -11.79 7.05 -6.76
CA TRP A 39 -11.29 7.12 -5.40
C TRP A 39 -11.81 5.92 -4.61
N MET A 40 -10.90 5.15 -4.04
CA MET A 40 -11.23 3.89 -3.36
C MET A 40 -11.29 4.09 -1.84
N LYS A 41 -10.25 4.71 -1.26
CA LYS A 41 -10.09 4.83 0.20
C LYS A 41 -9.06 5.92 0.57
N GLY A 42 -9.05 6.30 1.85
CA GLY A 42 -8.02 7.16 2.43
C GLY A 42 -8.27 8.66 2.18
N PRO A 43 -7.82 9.54 3.08
CA PRO A 43 -8.16 10.96 3.03
C PRO A 43 -7.48 11.67 1.84
N GLN A 44 -8.27 12.46 1.08
CA GLN A 44 -7.79 13.17 -0.12
C GLN A 44 -6.97 14.44 0.17
N ILE A 45 -7.09 15.01 1.38
CA ILE A 45 -6.54 16.34 1.71
C ILE A 45 -5.66 16.31 2.97
N VAL A 46 -5.77 15.27 3.79
CA VAL A 46 -5.00 15.17 5.04
C VAL A 46 -3.60 14.70 4.72
N THR A 47 -2.63 15.58 4.93
CA THR A 47 -1.23 15.29 4.69
C THR A 47 -0.53 14.75 5.93
N ASN A 48 0.52 13.96 5.74
CA ASN A 48 1.36 13.36 6.79
C ASN A 48 0.54 12.59 7.85
N SER A 49 -0.57 11.97 7.42
CA SER A 49 -1.41 11.16 8.30
C SER A 49 -0.59 10.01 8.89
N ALA A 50 -0.66 9.81 10.21
CA ALA A 50 -0.03 8.67 10.88
C ALA A 50 -0.69 7.32 10.52
N GLY A 51 -1.83 7.33 9.82
CA GLY A 51 -2.61 6.14 9.53
C GLY A 51 -3.25 5.52 10.77
N SER A 52 -3.83 4.35 10.60
CA SER A 52 -4.51 3.55 11.62
C SER A 52 -4.28 2.07 11.28
N TYR A 53 -3.48 1.38 12.10
CA TYR A 53 -3.08 -0.01 11.86
C TYR A 53 -4.15 -1.04 12.22
N GLY A 54 -5.01 -0.73 13.18
CA GLY A 54 -5.95 -1.68 13.75
C GLY A 54 -5.24 -2.87 14.40
N THR A 55 -5.88 -4.04 14.34
CA THR A 55 -5.29 -5.30 14.85
C THR A 55 -4.57 -6.02 13.71
N LEU A 56 -3.33 -6.48 13.96
CA LEU A 56 -2.53 -7.21 12.98
C LEU A 56 -3.30 -8.43 12.45
N GLY A 57 -3.36 -8.57 11.12
CA GLY A 57 -4.06 -9.65 10.41
C GLY A 57 -5.58 -9.50 10.35
N VAL A 58 -6.17 -8.46 10.96
CA VAL A 58 -7.62 -8.24 11.01
C VAL A 58 -8.02 -7.06 10.12
N PRO A 59 -8.87 -7.28 9.09
CA PRO A 59 -9.38 -6.17 8.29
C PRO A 59 -10.34 -5.31 9.13
N ALA A 60 -10.31 -4.01 8.89
CA ALA A 60 -11.32 -3.10 9.42
C ALA A 60 -11.48 -1.89 8.51
N ALA A 61 -12.69 -1.34 8.44
CA ALA A 61 -12.98 -0.13 7.69
C ALA A 61 -12.11 1.07 8.13
N SER A 62 -11.75 1.14 9.42
CA SER A 62 -10.89 2.16 10.02
C SER A 62 -9.40 1.96 9.79
N ASN A 63 -8.98 0.83 9.22
CA ASN A 63 -7.58 0.61 8.92
C ASN A 63 -7.19 1.47 7.72
N ASN A 64 -6.10 2.20 7.88
CA ASN A 64 -5.51 2.98 6.80
C ASN A 64 -3.99 3.03 6.96
N PRO A 65 -3.21 2.69 5.93
CA PRO A 65 -1.77 2.88 5.97
C PRO A 65 -1.43 4.34 6.26
N PRO A 66 -0.29 4.63 6.90
CA PRO A 66 0.18 6.00 7.05
C PRO A 66 0.38 6.67 5.69
N ALA A 67 0.50 7.99 5.68
CA ALA A 67 1.03 8.72 4.54
C ALA A 67 2.48 8.31 4.30
N HIS A 68 2.82 8.09 3.03
CA HIS A 68 4.18 7.72 2.62
C HIS A 68 4.53 8.33 1.27
N ALA A 69 5.74 8.88 1.14
CA ALA A 69 6.29 9.27 -0.16
C ALA A 69 6.62 8.06 -1.03
N LEU A 70 6.34 8.18 -2.34
CA LEU A 70 6.84 7.53 -3.60
C LEU A 70 7.65 6.21 -3.57
N THR A 71 7.72 5.50 -2.45
CA THR A 71 8.69 4.44 -2.14
C THR A 71 8.01 3.17 -1.63
N SER A 72 6.72 3.01 -1.97
CA SER A 72 5.98 1.79 -1.75
C SER A 72 6.18 0.83 -2.92
N HIS A 73 6.38 -0.44 -2.61
CA HIS A 73 6.37 -1.52 -3.60
C HIS A 73 5.02 -2.21 -3.52
N ALA A 74 4.36 -2.41 -4.66
CA ALA A 74 3.04 -3.01 -4.69
C ALA A 74 2.95 -4.14 -5.70
N TRP A 75 2.11 -5.13 -5.40
CA TRP A 75 1.79 -6.25 -6.28
C TRP A 75 0.37 -6.73 -6.04
N THR A 76 -0.15 -7.59 -6.89
CA THR A 76 -1.44 -8.25 -6.69
C THR A 76 -1.26 -9.73 -6.42
N ASP A 77 -2.11 -10.31 -5.57
CA ASP A 77 -2.19 -11.76 -5.40
C ASP A 77 -3.19 -12.41 -6.38
N LYS A 78 -3.29 -13.74 -6.33
CA LYS A 78 -4.21 -14.53 -7.16
C LYS A 78 -5.69 -14.23 -6.92
N ASP A 79 -6.00 -13.62 -5.78
CA ASP A 79 -7.37 -13.27 -5.37
C ASP A 79 -7.65 -11.78 -5.66
N ASN A 80 -6.78 -11.12 -6.46
CA ASN A 80 -6.83 -9.71 -6.82
C ASN A 80 -6.78 -8.75 -5.62
N ASN A 81 -6.20 -9.16 -4.49
CA ASN A 81 -5.89 -8.20 -3.43
C ASN A 81 -4.62 -7.45 -3.80
N LEU A 82 -4.61 -6.15 -3.53
CA LEU A 82 -3.42 -5.33 -3.62
C LEU A 82 -2.58 -5.54 -2.37
N TRP A 83 -1.31 -5.83 -2.55
CA TRP A 83 -0.32 -5.86 -1.49
C TRP A 83 0.61 -4.68 -1.65
N MET A 84 1.00 -4.09 -0.53
CA MET A 84 1.88 -2.93 -0.48
C MET A 84 2.88 -3.09 0.65
N VAL A 85 4.15 -2.85 0.35
CA VAL A 85 5.23 -2.76 1.34
C VAL A 85 5.75 -1.33 1.32
N HIS A 86 5.70 -0.69 2.48
CA HIS A 86 6.29 0.62 2.66
C HIS A 86 7.79 0.53 2.91
N LYS A 87 8.50 1.63 2.63
CA LYS A 87 9.94 1.80 2.93
C LYS A 87 10.31 1.43 4.38
N ARG A 88 9.35 1.57 5.29
CA ARG A 88 9.52 1.35 6.73
C ARG A 88 9.36 -0.12 7.14
N GLY A 89 9.03 -1.00 6.20
CA GLY A 89 8.89 -2.44 6.41
C GLY A 89 7.49 -2.89 6.83
N ASP A 90 6.53 -1.98 6.95
CA ASP A 90 5.12 -2.34 7.13
C ASP A 90 4.49 -2.84 5.84
N VAL A 91 3.77 -3.95 5.98
CA VAL A 91 3.14 -4.70 4.90
C VAL A 91 1.64 -4.62 5.08
N TRP A 92 0.96 -4.22 4.00
CA TRP A 92 -0.46 -4.00 3.96
C TRP A 92 -1.08 -4.81 2.83
N LYS A 93 -2.27 -5.36 3.09
CA LYS A 93 -3.11 -5.98 2.07
C LYS A 93 -4.42 -5.22 1.98
N TYR A 94 -4.76 -4.74 0.79
CA TYR A 94 -6.03 -4.14 0.46
C TYR A 94 -6.90 -5.13 -0.30
N SER A 95 -8.08 -5.42 0.26
CA SER A 95 -9.09 -6.19 -0.45
C SER A 95 -9.97 -5.27 -1.27
N ILE A 96 -9.94 -5.45 -2.59
CA ILE A 96 -10.83 -4.73 -3.51
C ILE A 96 -12.30 -5.12 -3.23
N ALA A 97 -12.55 -6.37 -2.85
CA ALA A 97 -13.90 -6.88 -2.60
C ALA A 97 -14.57 -6.23 -1.38
N THR A 98 -13.82 -5.95 -0.31
CA THR A 98 -14.36 -5.35 0.92
C THR A 98 -14.03 -3.87 1.08
N ASN A 99 -13.17 -3.31 0.22
CA ASN A 99 -12.65 -1.95 0.36
C ASN A 99 -11.96 -1.70 1.72
N GLU A 100 -11.16 -2.66 2.16
CA GLU A 100 -10.50 -2.63 3.47
C GLU A 100 -9.01 -2.93 3.39
N TRP A 101 -8.26 -2.19 4.21
CA TRP A 101 -6.88 -2.49 4.50
C TRP A 101 -6.77 -3.48 5.66
N THR A 102 -5.84 -4.42 5.54
CA THR A 102 -5.38 -5.29 6.61
C THR A 102 -3.90 -5.02 6.82
N TRP A 103 -3.51 -4.70 8.05
CA TRP A 103 -2.11 -4.65 8.43
C TRP A 103 -1.59 -6.09 8.56
N MET A 104 -0.62 -6.47 7.74
CA MET A 104 -0.17 -7.86 7.64
C MET A 104 1.17 -8.11 8.34
N ASN A 105 2.06 -7.11 8.38
CA ASN A 105 3.37 -7.22 9.03
C ASN A 105 4.05 -5.84 9.23
N GLY A 106 5.14 -5.80 9.98
CA GLY A 106 5.98 -4.62 10.25
C GLY A 106 5.67 -3.93 11.57
N TYR A 107 6.02 -2.65 11.68
CA TYR A 107 5.94 -1.91 12.95
C TYR A 107 5.05 -0.67 12.86
N ALA A 108 4.05 -0.59 13.74
CA ALA A 108 3.12 0.54 13.80
C ALA A 108 3.76 1.87 14.29
N ILE A 109 4.97 1.84 14.87
CA ILE A 109 5.61 3.01 15.51
C ILE A 109 7.05 3.22 15.05
N TRP A 110 7.46 4.50 14.90
CA TRP A 110 8.80 4.94 14.45
C TRP A 110 9.93 4.36 15.30
N ASN A 111 11.02 3.96 14.62
CA ASN A 111 12.30 3.56 15.23
C ASN A 111 12.28 2.25 16.07
N GLN A 112 11.42 1.30 15.72
CA GLN A 112 11.57 -0.07 16.25
C GLN A 112 12.83 -0.71 15.68
N PRO A 113 13.72 -1.27 16.52
CA PRO A 113 14.88 -2.00 16.02
C PRO A 113 14.40 -3.18 15.18
N ALA A 114 14.95 -3.31 13.98
CA ALA A 114 14.61 -4.42 13.11
C ALA A 114 14.99 -5.74 13.79
N VAL A 115 14.00 -6.61 13.99
CA VAL A 115 14.24 -7.99 14.43
C VAL A 115 14.40 -8.83 13.18
N PHE A 116 15.66 -9.09 12.79
CA PHE A 116 15.95 -9.97 11.67
C PHE A 116 15.85 -11.43 12.13
N GLY A 117 15.07 -12.23 11.40
CA GLY A 117 15.18 -13.69 11.46
C GLY A 117 16.49 -14.18 10.83
N MET A 118 16.73 -15.49 10.84
CA MET A 118 17.89 -16.06 10.14
C MET A 118 17.74 -15.87 8.63
N GLN A 119 18.78 -15.37 7.96
CA GLN A 119 18.77 -15.15 6.51
C GLN A 119 18.40 -16.45 5.77
N GLY A 120 17.40 -16.39 4.89
CA GLY A 120 16.93 -17.54 4.12
C GLY A 120 15.97 -18.48 4.87
N VAL A 121 15.59 -18.17 6.11
CA VAL A 121 14.64 -18.98 6.88
C VAL A 121 13.35 -18.18 7.08
N ALA A 122 12.24 -18.72 6.58
CA ALA A 122 10.93 -18.15 6.85
C ALA A 122 10.61 -18.31 8.34
N SER A 123 10.38 -17.21 9.05
CA SER A 123 9.77 -17.23 10.38
C SER A 123 8.27 -17.07 10.25
N ARG A 124 7.53 -17.91 10.97
CA ARG A 124 6.07 -17.83 11.13
C ARG A 124 5.67 -16.65 12.02
#